data_AF-A0A359LYF3-F1
#
_entry.id   AF-A0A359LYF3-F1
#
_cell.length_a   1.000
_cell.length_b   1.000
_cell.length_c   1.000
_cell.angle_alpha   90.00
_cell.angle_beta   90.00
_cell.angle_gamma   90.00
#
_symmetry.space_group_name_H-M   'P 1'
#
loop_
_entity.id
_entity.type
_entity.pdbx_description
1 polymer ?
#
loop_
_entity_poly.entity_id
_entity_poly.type
_entity_poly.pdbx_seq_one_letter_code
_entity_poly.pdbx_strand_id
1 'polypeptide(L)'
;MSSYGRQVLTTTGRPVQALANLDRADWKVGGITIDWSKVNAVASTDVTLDDGTVIKVGKKGIPFGTILCAVAVAEVQTITLSATGGTFTISGNSATTAAIAYNATAATVQTAIRGLGGAYSDVLVTGSAGGPYTITFPTGSGDVTALTTDATSLTGGSGTATVATSTAGTAAGSS
;
A
#
# COMPACT_ATOMS: atom_id res chain seq x y z
N MET A 1 -6.96 45.36 -14.22
CA MET A 1 -5.86 44.72 -13.47
C MET A 1 -6.43 44.26 -12.14
N SER A 2 -6.74 42.96 -12.03
CA SER A 2 -7.43 42.42 -10.86
C SER A 2 -6.42 42.12 -9.76
N SER A 3 -6.48 42.91 -8.69
CA SER A 3 -5.75 42.70 -7.45
C SER A 3 -6.31 41.45 -6.75
N TYR A 4 -5.54 40.35 -6.74
CA TYR A 4 -5.85 39.20 -5.90
C TYR A 4 -5.29 39.46 -4.50
N GLY A 5 -6.15 39.98 -3.64
CA GLY A 5 -5.84 40.24 -2.24
C GLY A 5 -5.45 38.95 -1.52
N ARG A 6 -4.21 38.93 -0.99
CA ARG A 6 -3.80 37.98 0.04
C ARG A 6 -4.39 38.46 1.36
N GLN A 7 -5.59 37.99 1.72
CA GLN A 7 -6.14 38.27 3.04
C GLN A 7 -5.39 37.41 4.08
N VAL A 8 -4.31 37.97 4.63
CA VAL A 8 -3.59 37.39 5.77
C VAL A 8 -4.41 37.67 7.02
N LEU A 9 -5.13 36.65 7.51
CA LEU A 9 -6.05 36.82 8.64
C LEU A 9 -5.36 36.86 10.01
N THR A 10 -4.10 36.45 10.15
CA THR A 10 -3.21 36.67 11.32
C THR A 10 -1.88 35.95 11.13
N THR A 11 -0.77 36.44 11.70
CA THR A 11 0.52 35.73 11.81
C THR A 11 0.72 35.23 13.25
N THR A 12 0.12 34.10 13.59
CA THR A 12 0.53 33.30 14.75
C THR A 12 1.21 31.98 14.36
N GLY A 13 1.33 31.70 13.06
CA GLY A 13 1.96 30.48 12.57
C GLY A 13 3.47 30.64 12.41
N ARG A 14 4.24 29.83 13.14
CA ARG A 14 5.60 29.46 12.71
C ARG A 14 5.54 28.92 11.27
N PRO A 15 6.59 29.13 10.44
CA PRO A 15 6.62 28.55 9.10
C PRO A 15 6.44 27.03 9.21
N VAL A 16 5.34 26.51 8.67
CA VAL A 16 5.14 25.06 8.52
C VAL A 16 5.99 24.60 7.34
N GLN A 17 7.12 23.98 7.66
CA GLN A 17 7.89 23.18 6.70
C GLN A 17 7.18 21.84 6.57
N ALA A 18 6.71 21.49 5.38
CA ALA A 18 6.29 20.12 5.10
C ALA A 18 7.51 19.37 4.58
N LEU A 19 8.00 18.42 5.38
CA LEU A 19 9.06 17.53 4.98
C LEU A 19 8.44 16.29 4.34
N ALA A 20 8.74 16.02 3.07
CA ALA A 20 8.46 14.71 2.47
C ALA A 20 9.44 13.65 3.01
N ASN A 21 10.60 14.09 3.52
CA ASN A 21 11.68 13.31 4.14
C ASN A 21 12.49 14.27 5.05
N LEU A 22 12.98 13.79 6.21
CA LEU A 22 13.88 14.53 7.13
C LEU A 22 15.15 15.06 6.44
N ASP A 23 15.54 14.46 5.30
CA ASP A 23 16.79 14.75 4.62
C ASP A 23 16.64 15.61 3.34
N ARG A 24 15.40 15.88 2.87
CA ARG A 24 15.16 16.59 1.59
C ARG A 24 13.88 17.44 1.62
N ALA A 25 14.05 18.75 1.87
CA ALA A 25 12.97 19.72 1.72
C ALA A 25 12.92 20.23 0.26
N ASP A 26 11.97 19.71 -0.53
CA ASP A 26 11.76 20.18 -1.91
C ASP A 26 10.77 21.36 -1.92
N TRP A 27 11.26 22.55 -2.28
CA TRP A 27 10.47 23.78 -2.26
C TRP A 27 9.55 23.83 -3.48
N LYS A 28 8.25 23.55 -3.31
CA LYS A 28 7.27 23.81 -4.37
C LYS A 28 6.89 25.28 -4.41
N VAL A 29 7.27 25.95 -5.50
CA VAL A 29 6.87 27.33 -5.79
C VAL A 29 5.34 27.35 -5.94
N GLY A 30 4.63 27.81 -4.90
CA GLY A 30 3.16 27.76 -4.83
C GLY A 30 2.58 27.26 -3.51
N GLY A 31 3.40 26.66 -2.63
CA GLY A 31 2.94 26.10 -1.36
C GLY A 31 2.26 24.73 -1.51
N ILE A 32 1.76 24.19 -0.39
CA ILE A 32 1.03 22.92 -0.34
C ILE A 32 -0.44 23.22 -0.04
N THR A 33 -1.35 22.73 -0.88
CA THR A 33 -2.78 22.77 -0.61
C THR A 33 -3.20 21.50 0.12
N ILE A 34 -3.69 21.66 1.34
CA ILE A 34 -4.28 20.58 2.13
C ILE A 34 -5.79 20.58 1.89
N ASP A 35 -6.33 19.46 1.42
CA ASP A 35 -7.78 19.27 1.38
C ASP A 35 -8.32 19.02 2.81
N TRP A 36 -8.71 20.10 3.47
CA TRP A 36 -9.25 20.06 4.82
C TRP A 36 -10.57 19.30 4.92
N SER A 37 -11.24 18.94 3.81
CA SER A 37 -12.41 18.06 3.86
C SER A 37 -12.06 16.64 4.35
N LYS A 38 -10.81 16.20 4.13
CA LYS A 38 -10.29 14.88 4.54
C LYS A 38 -9.76 14.82 5.97
N VAL A 39 -9.59 15.97 6.63
CA VAL A 39 -9.14 16.04 8.02
C VAL A 39 -10.34 16.06 8.94
N ASN A 40 -10.41 15.12 9.88
CA ASN A 40 -11.47 15.11 10.88
C ASN A 40 -11.24 16.21 11.92
N ALA A 41 -12.33 16.83 12.38
CA ALA A 41 -12.26 17.76 13.51
C ALA A 41 -12.10 16.97 14.81
N VAL A 42 -11.45 17.59 15.80
CA VAL A 42 -11.35 17.04 17.16
C VAL A 42 -12.76 16.85 17.72
N ALA A 43 -13.07 15.62 18.12
CA ALA A 43 -14.45 15.19 18.32
C ALA A 43 -15.05 15.51 19.70
N SER A 44 -14.28 15.41 20.79
CA SER A 44 -14.88 15.41 22.15
C SER A 44 -14.07 16.12 23.22
N THR A 45 -12.75 16.09 23.17
CA THR A 45 -11.88 16.81 24.10
C THR A 45 -10.77 17.51 23.33
N ASP A 46 -10.35 18.68 23.81
CA ASP A 46 -9.21 19.38 23.23
C ASP A 46 -7.99 18.46 23.16
N VAL A 47 -7.28 18.49 22.03
CA VAL A 47 -6.07 17.70 21.81
C VAL A 47 -4.87 18.62 21.98
N THR A 48 -3.98 18.29 22.91
CA THR A 48 -2.69 18.98 23.05
C THR A 48 -1.64 18.19 22.27
N LEU A 49 -0.94 18.86 21.36
CA LEU A 49 0.15 18.29 20.56
C LEU A 49 1.45 18.28 21.36
N ASP A 50 2.44 17.51 20.89
CA ASP A 50 3.76 17.39 21.52
C ASP A 50 4.54 18.71 21.57
N ASP A 51 4.18 19.69 20.74
CA ASP A 51 4.73 21.05 20.76
C ASP A 51 4.00 22.01 21.72
N GLY A 52 3.01 21.50 22.47
CA GLY A 52 2.17 22.27 23.40
C GLY A 52 1.00 23.01 22.75
N THR A 53 0.83 22.91 21.42
CA THR A 53 -0.31 23.52 20.73
C THR A 53 -1.60 22.78 21.07
N VAL A 54 -2.66 23.52 21.39
CA VAL A 54 -3.98 22.94 21.71
C VAL A 54 -4.93 23.09 20.52
N ILE A 55 -5.38 21.96 19.97
CA ILE A 55 -6.45 21.88 18.98
C ILE A 55 -7.78 21.75 19.73
N LYS A 56 -8.62 22.77 19.63
CA LYS A 56 -9.93 22.79 20.28
C LYS A 56 -10.93 21.82 19.66
N VAL A 57 -11.86 21.31 20.46
CA VAL A 57 -13.03 20.55 19.96
C VAL A 57 -13.73 21.30 18.83
N GLY A 58 -14.09 20.58 17.77
CA GLY A 58 -14.71 21.13 16.57
C GLY A 58 -13.74 21.85 15.62
N LYS A 59 -12.44 21.94 15.98
CA LYS A 59 -11.39 22.43 15.08
C LYS A 59 -10.63 21.28 14.44
N LYS A 60 -10.17 21.52 13.23
CA LYS A 60 -9.26 20.62 12.49
C LYS A 60 -7.84 21.07 12.75
N GLY A 61 -6.95 20.11 12.96
CA GLY A 61 -5.53 20.36 13.12
C GLY A 61 -4.75 19.14 12.68
N ILE A 62 -3.52 19.37 12.24
CA ILE A 62 -2.62 18.33 11.78
C ILE A 62 -1.35 18.46 12.62
N PRO A 63 -0.99 17.44 13.41
CA PRO A 63 0.27 17.42 14.15
C PRO A 63 1.47 17.62 13.22
N PHE A 64 2.50 18.34 13.68
CA PHE A 64 3.77 18.39 12.98
C PHE A 64 4.32 16.97 12.76
N GLY A 65 4.84 16.69 11.55
CA GLY A 65 5.31 15.35 11.18
C GLY A 65 4.21 14.37 10.75
N THR A 66 2.94 14.80 10.65
CA THR A 66 1.89 13.94 10.07
C THR A 66 2.18 13.69 8.60
N ILE A 67 2.26 12.42 8.22
CA ILE A 67 2.41 12.00 6.82
C ILE A 67 1.08 12.28 6.10
N LEU A 68 1.05 13.31 5.26
CA LEU A 68 -0.16 13.79 4.57
C LEU A 68 -0.54 12.98 3.33
N CYS A 69 0.43 12.29 2.72
CA CYS A 69 0.18 11.20 1.80
C CYS A 69 1.14 10.06 2.11
N ALA A 70 0.62 8.83 2.23
CA ALA A 70 1.48 7.66 2.11
C ALA A 70 1.91 7.61 0.63
N VAL A 71 3.16 7.99 0.35
CA VAL A 71 3.67 8.05 -1.02
C VAL A 71 3.78 6.65 -1.66
N ALA A 72 3.61 5.59 -0.87
CA ALA A 72 3.62 4.21 -1.33
C ALA A 72 2.37 3.46 -0.85
N VAL A 73 1.64 2.87 -1.81
CA VAL A 73 0.62 1.85 -1.56
C VAL A 73 1.27 0.49 -1.81
N ALA A 74 1.06 -0.46 -0.90
CA ALA A 74 1.48 -1.85 -1.10
C ALA A 74 0.70 -2.46 -2.27
N GLU A 75 1.41 -3.14 -3.17
CA GLU A 75 0.73 -3.94 -4.18
C GLU A 75 0.05 -5.16 -3.56
N VAL A 76 -1.14 -5.46 -4.05
CA VAL A 76 -1.91 -6.65 -3.67
C VAL A 76 -2.32 -7.40 -4.92
N GLN A 77 -1.92 -8.66 -5.00
CA GLN A 77 -2.39 -9.61 -6.01
C GLN A 77 -3.20 -10.72 -5.34
N THR A 78 -4.18 -11.26 -6.05
CA THR A 78 -5.02 -12.35 -5.56
C THR A 78 -4.95 -13.53 -6.51
N ILE A 79 -4.67 -14.73 -5.99
CA ILE A 79 -4.76 -15.99 -6.72
C ILE A 79 -6.06 -16.68 -6.34
N THR A 80 -6.96 -16.86 -7.32
CA THR A 80 -8.19 -17.63 -7.15
C THR A 80 -8.02 -19.02 -7.75
N LEU A 81 -8.29 -20.05 -6.95
CA LEU A 81 -8.11 -21.44 -7.33
C LEU A 81 -9.46 -22.18 -7.32
N SER A 82 -9.73 -23.00 -8.33
CA SER A 82 -10.87 -23.90 -8.39
C SER A 82 -10.42 -25.29 -8.86
N ALA A 83 -10.14 -26.17 -7.91
CA ALA A 83 -9.77 -27.56 -8.15
C ALA A 83 -10.13 -28.44 -6.96
N THR A 84 -10.26 -29.75 -7.17
CA THR A 84 -10.45 -30.74 -6.09
C THR A 84 -9.28 -31.72 -5.98
N GLY A 85 -8.26 -31.56 -6.83
CA GLY A 85 -7.07 -32.40 -6.86
C GLY A 85 -5.96 -31.78 -7.72
N GLY A 86 -4.81 -32.45 -7.74
CA GLY A 86 -3.67 -32.06 -8.57
C GLY A 86 -2.81 -30.94 -7.96
N THR A 87 -1.99 -30.35 -8.82
CA THR A 87 -1.00 -29.33 -8.45
C THR A 87 -1.01 -28.16 -9.43
N PHE A 88 -0.56 -27.00 -8.97
CA PHE A 88 -0.30 -25.82 -9.80
C PHE A 88 1.09 -25.28 -9.52
N THR A 89 1.64 -24.48 -10.44
CA THR A 89 2.88 -23.72 -10.19
C THR A 89 2.61 -22.22 -10.30
N ILE A 90 3.46 -21.42 -9.66
CA ILE A 90 3.43 -19.96 -9.73
C ILE A 90 4.74 -19.50 -10.38
N SER A 91 4.67 -18.52 -11.28
CA SER A 91 5.85 -17.93 -11.92
C SER A 91 5.91 -16.42 -11.72
N GLY A 92 7.13 -15.90 -11.55
CA GLY A 92 7.45 -14.49 -11.38
C GLY A 92 8.94 -14.23 -11.64
N ASN A 93 9.31 -13.10 -12.25
CA ASN A 93 10.69 -12.76 -12.63
C ASN A 93 11.48 -13.91 -13.28
N SER A 94 10.86 -14.61 -14.24
CA SER A 94 11.47 -15.74 -14.96
C SER A 94 11.82 -16.97 -14.11
N ALA A 95 11.40 -17.01 -12.84
CA ALA A 95 11.47 -18.19 -11.99
C ALA A 95 10.08 -18.82 -11.83
N THR A 96 10.06 -20.13 -11.62
CA THR A 96 8.84 -20.91 -11.38
C THR A 96 9.00 -21.71 -10.09
N THR A 97 7.97 -21.74 -9.26
CA THR A 97 7.98 -22.52 -8.02
C THR A 97 7.98 -24.02 -8.30
N ALA A 98 8.34 -24.82 -7.30
CA ALA A 98 7.97 -26.24 -7.30
C ALA A 98 6.43 -26.41 -7.37
N ALA A 99 5.98 -27.61 -7.71
CA ALA A 99 4.56 -27.95 -7.75
C ALA A 99 3.91 -27.76 -6.36
N ILE A 100 2.83 -26.97 -6.32
CA ILE A 100 2.06 -26.66 -5.11
C ILE A 100 0.75 -27.45 -5.18
N ALA A 101 0.43 -28.18 -4.10
CA ALA A 101 -0.83 -28.91 -4.01
C ALA A 101 -2.04 -27.96 -4.07
N TYR A 102 -3.13 -28.40 -4.69
CA TYR A 102 -4.34 -27.59 -4.81
C TYR A 102 -4.86 -27.08 -3.45
N ASN A 103 -4.72 -27.85 -2.38
CA ASN A 103 -5.17 -27.52 -1.02
C ASN A 103 -4.04 -26.98 -0.10
N ALA A 104 -2.96 -26.47 -0.68
CA ALA A 104 -1.84 -25.94 0.09
C ALA A 104 -2.28 -24.83 1.07
N THR A 105 -1.58 -24.67 2.19
CA THR A 105 -1.84 -23.56 3.12
C THR A 105 -1.22 -22.26 2.59
N ALA A 106 -1.71 -21.12 3.06
CA ALA A 106 -1.11 -19.82 2.73
C ALA A 106 0.40 -19.75 3.08
N ALA A 107 0.83 -20.39 4.17
CA ALA A 107 2.25 -20.44 4.56
C ALA A 107 3.11 -21.24 3.56
N THR A 108 2.55 -22.34 3.01
CA THR A 108 3.21 -23.12 1.95
C THR A 108 3.34 -22.29 0.67
N VAL A 109 2.26 -21.62 0.27
CA VAL A 109 2.26 -20.73 -0.91
C VAL A 109 3.23 -19.56 -0.72
N GLN A 110 3.26 -18.95 0.46
CA GLN A 110 4.20 -17.89 0.80
C GLN A 110 5.65 -18.34 0.63
N THR A 111 6.00 -19.50 1.19
CA THR A 111 7.36 -20.03 1.10
C THR A 111 7.76 -20.27 -0.35
N ALA A 112 6.83 -20.81 -1.16
CA ALA A 112 7.06 -21.02 -2.58
C ALA A 112 7.29 -19.70 -3.34
N ILE A 113 6.44 -18.68 -3.13
CA ILE A 113 6.58 -17.37 -3.79
C ILE A 113 7.86 -16.66 -3.35
N ARG A 114 8.21 -16.69 -2.06
CA ARG A 114 9.47 -16.11 -1.55
C ARG A 114 10.70 -16.79 -2.16
N GLY A 115 10.59 -18.08 -2.49
CA GLY A 115 11.63 -18.82 -3.21
C GLY A 115 11.92 -18.32 -4.62
N LEU A 116 11.04 -17.52 -5.23
CA LEU A 116 11.29 -16.87 -6.53
C LEU A 116 12.34 -15.75 -6.43
N GLY A 117 12.56 -15.19 -5.23
CA GLY A 117 13.53 -14.13 -4.98
C GLY A 117 13.14 -12.75 -5.55
N GLY A 118 14.08 -11.79 -5.49
CA GLY A 118 13.85 -10.43 -5.99
C GLY A 118 12.69 -9.73 -5.26
N ALA A 119 11.76 -9.13 -6.00
CA ALA A 119 10.59 -8.44 -5.44
C ALA A 119 9.64 -9.35 -4.64
N TYR A 120 9.80 -10.67 -4.73
CA TYR A 120 8.94 -11.64 -4.06
C TYR A 120 9.47 -12.10 -2.69
N SER A 121 10.70 -11.74 -2.30
CA SER A 121 11.37 -12.26 -1.09
C SER A 121 10.62 -12.02 0.22
N ASP A 122 9.89 -10.91 0.27
CA ASP A 122 9.27 -10.40 1.50
C ASP A 122 7.74 -10.32 1.41
N VAL A 123 7.13 -11.01 0.44
CA VAL A 123 5.67 -11.02 0.33
C VAL A 123 5.01 -11.68 1.53
N LEU A 124 3.84 -11.18 1.90
CA LEU A 124 2.94 -11.81 2.86
C LEU A 124 1.81 -12.48 2.08
N VAL A 125 1.54 -13.77 2.36
CA VAL A 125 0.39 -14.47 1.78
C VAL A 125 -0.61 -14.82 2.87
N THR A 126 -1.87 -14.48 2.65
CA THR A 126 -3.00 -14.82 3.52
C THR A 126 -4.10 -15.53 2.73
N GLY A 127 -4.99 -16.24 3.41
CA GLY A 127 -6.07 -17.00 2.78
C GLY A 127 -6.27 -18.38 3.39
N SER A 128 -7.37 -19.02 3.01
CA SER A 128 -7.67 -20.40 3.41
C SER A 128 -6.81 -21.40 2.63
N ALA A 129 -6.65 -22.61 3.18
CA ALA A 129 -6.07 -23.71 2.43
C ALA A 129 -6.96 -24.00 1.21
N GLY A 130 -6.37 -24.03 0.00
CA GLY A 130 -7.14 -24.10 -1.25
C GLY A 130 -7.52 -22.75 -1.85
N GLY A 131 -7.18 -21.65 -1.20
CA GLY A 131 -7.41 -20.30 -1.68
C GLY A 131 -8.84 -19.78 -1.44
N PRO A 132 -9.15 -18.55 -1.92
CA PRO A 132 -8.23 -17.65 -2.61
C PRO A 132 -7.07 -17.19 -1.73
N TYR A 133 -5.91 -16.93 -2.35
CA TYR A 133 -4.71 -16.42 -1.67
C TYR A 133 -4.52 -14.95 -1.99
N THR A 134 -4.38 -14.13 -0.96
CA THR A 134 -4.04 -12.71 -1.09
C THR A 134 -2.55 -12.53 -0.83
N ILE A 135 -1.84 -12.04 -1.84
CA ILE A 135 -0.40 -11.77 -1.84
C ILE A 135 -0.20 -10.26 -1.69
N THR A 136 0.38 -9.85 -0.57
CA THR A 136 0.70 -8.45 -0.28
C THR A 136 2.21 -8.25 -0.39
N PHE A 137 2.62 -7.33 -1.26
CA PHE A 137 4.01 -6.93 -1.43
C PHE A 137 4.40 -5.88 -0.38
N PRO A 138 5.69 -5.77 -0.02
CA PRO A 138 6.16 -4.69 0.86
C PRO A 138 5.79 -3.31 0.31
N THR A 139 5.40 -2.39 1.20
CA THR A 139 5.13 -1.00 0.84
C THR A 139 6.37 -0.38 0.21
N GLY A 140 6.21 0.29 -0.94
CA GLY A 140 7.32 0.94 -1.65
C GLY A 140 7.96 0.10 -2.75
N SER A 141 7.54 -1.16 -2.94
CA SER A 141 8.01 -2.04 -4.02
C SER A 141 7.65 -1.55 -5.43
N GLY A 142 6.72 -0.59 -5.54
CA GLY A 142 6.20 -0.15 -6.83
C GLY A 142 5.19 -1.12 -7.43
N ASP A 143 4.91 -0.93 -8.72
CA ASP A 143 4.12 -1.85 -9.53
C ASP A 143 4.99 -3.06 -9.88
N VAL A 144 4.66 -4.21 -9.32
CA VAL A 144 5.32 -5.49 -9.48
C VAL A 144 4.63 -6.23 -10.61
N THR A 145 5.41 -6.89 -11.47
CA THR A 145 4.82 -7.72 -12.53
C THR A 145 3.91 -8.79 -11.93
N ALA A 146 2.70 -8.88 -12.46
CA ALA A 146 1.70 -9.86 -12.06
C ALA A 146 2.28 -11.27 -12.08
N LEU A 147 2.06 -12.02 -11.00
CA LEU A 147 2.34 -13.45 -10.96
C LEU A 147 1.49 -14.16 -12.00
N THR A 148 2.04 -15.23 -12.58
CA THR A 148 1.27 -16.14 -13.44
C THR A 148 1.20 -17.52 -12.81
N THR A 149 0.19 -18.29 -13.19
CA THR A 149 -0.04 -19.64 -12.69
C THR A 149 -0.17 -20.64 -13.82
N ASP A 150 0.41 -21.82 -13.66
CA ASP A 150 0.14 -22.98 -14.51
C ASP A 150 -0.81 -23.93 -13.80
N ALA A 151 -2.00 -24.09 -14.37
CA ALA A 151 -3.09 -24.92 -13.85
C ALA A 151 -3.24 -26.27 -14.59
N THR A 152 -2.35 -26.58 -15.54
CA THR A 152 -2.48 -27.77 -16.42
C THR A 152 -2.53 -29.10 -15.68
N SER A 153 -1.97 -29.16 -14.47
CA SER A 153 -1.94 -30.35 -13.60
C SER A 153 -3.02 -30.35 -12.52
N LEU A 154 -3.94 -29.38 -12.52
CA LEU A 154 -5.10 -29.38 -11.61
C LEU A 154 -6.18 -30.33 -12.13
N THR A 155 -6.88 -30.97 -11.20
CA THR A 155 -7.98 -31.89 -11.51
C THR A 155 -9.22 -31.59 -10.69
N GLY A 156 -10.38 -31.92 -11.27
CA GLY A 156 -11.69 -31.61 -10.71
C GLY A 156 -11.96 -30.11 -10.53
N GLY A 157 -13.17 -29.75 -10.09
CA GLY A 157 -13.62 -28.36 -10.13
C GLY A 157 -13.58 -27.77 -11.55
N SER A 158 -13.23 -26.48 -11.66
CA SER A 158 -13.02 -25.84 -12.98
C SER A 158 -11.60 -26.04 -13.52
N GLY A 159 -10.68 -26.61 -12.74
CA GLY A 159 -9.28 -26.79 -13.12
C GLY A 159 -8.54 -25.47 -13.36
N THR A 160 -8.88 -24.41 -12.62
CA THR A 160 -8.35 -23.06 -12.85
C THR A 160 -7.53 -22.54 -11.66
N ALA A 161 -6.47 -21.81 -11.98
CA ALA A 161 -5.76 -20.90 -11.09
C ALA A 161 -5.61 -19.58 -11.84
N THR A 162 -6.18 -18.49 -11.33
CA THR A 162 -6.14 -17.18 -11.98
C THR A 162 -5.59 -16.13 -11.04
N VAL A 163 -4.78 -15.22 -11.59
CA VAL A 163 -4.18 -14.11 -10.84
C VAL A 163 -4.85 -12.80 -11.25
N ALA A 164 -5.16 -11.95 -10.28
CA ALA A 164 -5.63 -10.60 -10.50
C ALA A 164 -4.89 -9.62 -9.59
N THR A 165 -4.44 -8.49 -10.13
CA THR A 165 -3.93 -7.37 -9.33
C THR A 165 -5.11 -6.61 -8.73
N SER A 166 -5.31 -6.75 -7.42
CA SER A 166 -6.41 -6.11 -6.69
C SER A 166 -6.09 -4.66 -6.32
N THR A 167 -4.81 -4.36 -6.09
CA THR A 167 -4.30 -3.00 -5.84
C THR A 167 -2.94 -2.88 -6.51
N ALA A 168 -2.77 -1.98 -7.47
CA ALA A 168 -1.45 -1.68 -8.03
C ALA A 168 -0.59 -0.94 -7.00
N GLY A 169 0.66 -1.34 -6.85
CA GLY A 169 1.58 -0.66 -5.94
C GLY A 169 2.02 0.69 -6.49
N THR A 170 2.22 1.68 -5.62
CA THR A 170 2.96 2.90 -5.99
C THR A 170 4.32 2.86 -5.33
N ALA A 171 5.37 3.15 -6.10
CA ALA A 171 6.71 3.22 -5.57
C ALA A 171 6.77 4.35 -4.55
N ALA A 172 7.54 4.17 -3.47
CA ALA A 172 7.85 5.30 -2.62
C ALA A 172 8.50 6.37 -3.49
N GLY A 173 7.92 7.58 -3.50
CA GLY A 173 8.38 8.66 -4.37
C GLY A 173 9.88 8.83 -4.22
N SER A 174 10.62 8.42 -5.25
CA SER A 174 12.06 8.56 -5.29
C SER A 174 12.35 10.01 -5.65
N SER A 175 12.78 10.79 -4.67
CA SER A 175 13.36 12.11 -4.86
C SER A 175 14.38 12.41 -3.78
#